data_AF-A0A8J7NT50-F1
#
_entry.id   AF-A0A8J7NT50-F1
#
_cell.length_a   1.000
_cell.length_b   1.000
_cell.length_c   1.000
_cell.angle_alpha   90.00
_cell.angle_beta   90.00
_cell.angle_gamma   90.00
#
_symmetry.space_group_name_H-M   'P 1'
#
loop_
_entity.id
_entity.type
_entity.pdbx_description
1 polymer ?
#
loop_
_entity_poly.entity_id
_entity_poly.type
_entity_poly.pdbx_seq_one_letter_code
_entity_poly.pdbx_strand_id
1 'polypeptide(L)'
;MDCTWEVTAPPGHLILLAFHSMVLEEHKGCQYDFVTVFDGKREEGVELGRVQSQARDPPVTVSYVECSGDESSLDECEVKWGRKCSTTERAAVHCQGVTVVGHDSESRTRVSPFEEAGCYSRQITYRQASLLQLRSLIQASESCTQLVKLECRHTRFLGEEWGWWVSWDGRRMNSWGSTSTDSKKCACGERGDCDLGLLTCNCDANDEVWRSDEGYLSDKASLPMRDVRLGDTRDMPMEMAFHTIGKLRCTGQSKVIKQM
;
A
#
# COMPACT_ATOMS: atom_id res chain seq x y z
N MET A 1 16.18 4.68 32.26
CA MET A 1 17.45 4.46 31.53
C MET A 1 17.05 4.61 30.09
N ASP A 2 17.40 5.72 29.45
CA ASP A 2 16.68 6.13 28.26
C ASP A 2 17.60 5.94 27.05
N CYS A 3 17.49 4.75 26.44
CA CYS A 3 18.16 4.44 25.19
C CYS A 3 17.52 5.27 24.08
N THR A 4 18.33 5.92 23.25
CA THR A 4 17.84 6.61 22.07
C THR A 4 18.76 6.37 20.90
N TRP A 5 18.13 6.06 19.78
CA TRP A 5 18.74 5.89 18.49
C TRP A 5 18.24 7.02 17.60
N GLU A 6 19.17 7.74 17.00
CA GLU A 6 18.86 8.66 15.90
C GLU A 6 19.07 7.91 14.60
N VAL A 7 18.02 7.84 13.77
CA VAL A 7 18.03 7.15 12.47
C VAL A 7 17.80 8.19 11.39
N THR A 8 18.70 8.23 10.41
CA THR A 8 18.64 9.20 9.30
C THR A 8 18.70 8.45 7.97
N ALA A 9 17.97 8.94 6.96
CA ALA A 9 17.97 8.40 5.60
C ALA A 9 18.13 9.54 4.59
N PRO A 10 18.58 9.26 3.35
CA PRO A 10 18.66 10.26 2.29
C PRO A 10 17.28 10.83 1.91
N PRO A 11 17.23 12.00 1.26
CA PRO A 11 15.97 12.67 0.94
C PRO A 11 15.08 11.86 0.02
N GLY A 12 13.76 12.04 0.14
CA GLY A 12 12.76 11.35 -0.67
C GLY A 12 12.58 9.87 -0.33
N HIS A 13 13.38 9.32 0.58
CA HIS A 13 13.28 7.95 1.05
C HIS A 13 12.45 7.89 2.34
N LEU A 14 11.59 6.87 2.41
CA LEU A 14 10.81 6.59 3.62
C LEU A 14 11.62 5.70 4.56
N ILE A 15 11.63 6.02 5.85
CA ILE A 15 12.20 5.14 6.87
C ILE A 15 11.10 4.17 7.32
N LEU A 16 11.35 2.89 7.11
CA LEU A 16 10.52 1.80 7.62
C LEU A 16 11.21 1.22 8.86
N LEU A 17 10.64 1.41 10.04
CA LEU A 17 11.13 0.80 11.27
C LEU A 17 10.46 -0.56 11.47
N ALA A 18 11.25 -1.64 11.43
CA ALA A 18 10.78 -3.00 11.65
C ALA A 18 11.45 -3.60 12.89
N PHE A 19 10.64 -4.11 13.82
CA PHE A 19 11.13 -4.73 15.04
C PHE A 19 11.08 -6.25 14.89
N HIS A 20 12.24 -6.91 14.88
CA HIS A 20 12.33 -8.35 14.61
C HIS A 20 12.15 -9.21 15.88
N SER A 21 12.79 -8.82 16.99
CA SER A 21 12.54 -9.43 18.30
C SER A 21 12.51 -8.34 19.36
N MET A 22 11.35 -8.11 19.96
CA MET A 22 11.16 -7.14 21.03
C MET A 22 10.51 -7.85 22.23
N VAL A 23 11.21 -7.88 23.35
CA VAL A 23 10.73 -8.38 24.64
C VAL A 23 10.85 -7.22 25.61
N LEU A 24 9.73 -6.71 26.08
CA LEU A 24 9.57 -5.55 26.95
C LEU A 24 8.73 -5.99 28.14
N GLU A 25 8.83 -5.30 29.27
CA GLU A 25 7.94 -5.55 30.39
C GLU A 25 6.48 -5.16 30.06
N GLU A 26 5.56 -6.12 30.17
CA GLU A 26 4.14 -5.91 29.86
C GLU A 26 3.44 -5.09 30.95
N HIS A 27 2.81 -3.97 30.57
CA HIS A 27 1.99 -3.19 31.50
C HIS A 27 0.82 -2.45 30.83
N LYS A 28 -0.34 -2.44 31.52
CA LYS A 28 -1.50 -1.66 31.08
C LYS A 28 -1.17 -0.16 31.00
N GLY A 29 -1.33 0.42 29.81
CA GLY A 29 -1.16 1.87 29.61
C GLY A 29 0.29 2.34 29.48
N CYS A 30 1.24 1.46 29.13
CA CYS A 30 2.62 1.83 28.79
C CYS A 30 3.37 2.57 29.91
N GLN A 31 3.23 2.15 31.17
CA GLN A 31 3.91 2.85 32.29
C GLN A 31 5.34 2.35 32.55
N TYR A 32 5.72 1.21 31.96
CA TYR A 32 7.05 0.60 32.12
C TYR A 32 7.81 0.65 30.79
N ASP A 33 8.00 -0.49 30.12
CA ASP A 33 8.86 -0.58 28.94
C ASP A 33 8.08 -0.36 27.64
N PHE A 34 8.52 0.61 26.84
CA PHE A 34 7.98 0.90 25.51
C PHE A 34 9.05 1.58 24.64
N VAL A 35 8.97 1.37 23.33
CA VAL A 35 9.76 2.16 22.37
C VAL A 35 8.88 3.26 21.83
N THR A 36 9.29 4.53 21.96
CA THR A 36 8.59 5.66 21.33
C THR A 36 9.33 6.08 20.07
N VAL A 37 8.58 6.28 18.98
CA VAL A 37 9.10 6.77 17.71
C VAL A 37 8.72 8.24 17.56
N PHE A 38 9.72 9.09 17.32
CA PHE A 38 9.53 10.51 17.04
C PHE A 38 9.96 10.84 15.62
N ASP A 39 9.26 11.76 14.97
CA ASP A 39 9.64 12.38 13.71
C ASP A 39 10.39 13.69 13.97
N GLY A 40 11.69 13.71 13.68
CA GLY A 40 12.57 14.86 13.93
C GLY A 40 13.48 14.70 15.15
N LYS A 41 14.23 15.76 15.49
CA LYS A 41 15.20 15.72 16.59
C LYS A 41 14.49 15.64 17.94
N ARG A 42 15.01 14.77 18.80
CA ARG A 42 14.46 14.22 20.07
C ARG A 42 13.55 15.12 20.93
N GLU A 43 13.77 16.44 21.00
CA GLU A 43 12.99 17.35 21.87
C GLU A 43 12.00 18.26 21.11
N GLU A 44 12.05 18.26 19.78
CA GLU A 44 11.17 19.07 18.90
C GLU A 44 10.30 18.20 17.98
N GLY A 45 10.52 16.88 18.00
CA GLY A 45 9.90 15.93 17.08
C GLY A 45 8.48 15.51 17.46
N VAL A 46 7.67 15.21 16.45
CA VAL A 46 6.29 14.74 16.61
C VAL A 46 6.31 13.26 17.02
N GLU A 47 5.65 12.90 18.12
CA GLU A 47 5.48 11.48 18.49
C GLU A 47 4.59 10.77 17.45
N LEU A 48 5.17 9.80 16.74
CA LEU A 48 4.46 9.01 15.72
C LEU A 48 3.75 7.80 16.33
N GLY A 49 4.27 7.28 17.44
CA GLY A 49 3.65 6.17 18.15
C GLY A 49 4.59 5.44 19.10
N ARG A 50 4.02 4.44 19.79
CA ARG A 50 4.72 3.58 20.76
C ARG A 50 4.60 2.11 20.36
N VAL A 51 5.66 1.34 20.58
CA VAL A 51 5.76 -0.10 20.25
C VAL A 51 6.00 -0.90 21.54
N GLN A 52 5.34 -2.06 21.66
CA GLN A 52 5.33 -2.93 22.84
C GLN A 52 5.77 -4.37 22.49
N SER A 53 6.10 -5.18 23.51
CA SER A 53 6.31 -6.61 23.29
C SER A 53 5.00 -7.35 23.19
N GLN A 54 4.87 -8.13 22.11
CA GLN A 54 3.67 -8.85 21.73
C GLN A 54 2.55 -8.02 21.10
N ALA A 55 2.86 -7.45 19.95
CA ALA A 55 1.97 -7.69 18.84
C ALA A 55 2.78 -8.04 17.61
N ARG A 56 2.13 -8.72 16.67
CA ARG A 56 2.50 -8.72 15.26
C ARG A 56 2.36 -7.28 14.73
N ASP A 57 3.05 -6.34 15.36
CA ASP A 57 2.94 -4.93 15.02
C ASP A 57 3.58 -4.77 13.65
N PRO A 58 2.81 -4.30 12.65
CA PRO A 58 3.38 -4.03 11.34
C PRO A 58 4.49 -3.00 11.50
N PRO A 59 5.49 -3.01 10.60
CA PRO A 59 6.55 -2.02 10.64
C PRO A 59 5.98 -0.59 10.69
N VAL A 60 6.49 0.23 11.60
CA VAL A 60 6.10 1.63 11.72
C VAL A 60 6.70 2.37 10.53
N THR A 61 5.84 2.87 9.64
CA THR A 61 6.27 3.66 8.48
C THR A 61 6.32 5.13 8.89
N VAL A 62 7.50 5.73 8.86
CA VAL A 62 7.65 7.17 9.10
C VAL A 62 7.51 7.87 7.76
N SER A 63 6.39 8.57 7.57
CA SER A 63 6.11 9.34 6.36
C SER A 63 6.54 10.79 6.57
N TYR A 64 7.57 11.21 5.81
CA TYR A 64 8.03 12.59 5.62
C TYR A 64 9.21 13.03 6.51
N VAL A 65 10.41 12.62 6.12
CA VAL A 65 11.66 13.19 6.66
C VAL A 65 12.17 14.25 5.67
N GLU A 66 12.15 15.53 6.05
CA GLU A 66 12.78 16.60 5.27
C GLU A 66 14.29 16.57 5.47
N CYS A 67 15.04 16.25 4.40
CA CYS A 67 16.51 16.25 4.40
C CYS A 67 17.03 16.70 3.02
N SER A 68 18.29 17.12 2.95
CA SER A 68 18.87 17.87 1.81
C SER A 68 20.13 17.23 1.16
N GLY A 69 20.33 15.90 1.26
CA GLY A 69 21.50 15.15 0.75
C GLY A 69 21.32 14.37 -0.58
N ASP A 70 22.40 13.73 -1.06
CA ASP A 70 22.54 13.04 -2.36
C ASP A 70 22.46 11.49 -2.24
N GLU A 71 22.14 10.79 -3.34
CA GLU A 71 21.83 9.33 -3.40
C GLU A 71 23.03 8.41 -3.15
N SER A 72 24.26 8.90 -3.22
CA SER A 72 25.48 8.07 -3.12
C SER A 72 25.80 7.54 -1.71
N SER A 73 25.07 7.96 -0.67
CA SER A 73 25.39 7.65 0.74
C SER A 73 24.36 6.75 1.44
N LEU A 74 23.50 6.04 0.71
CA LEU A 74 22.51 5.11 1.27
C LEU A 74 23.13 4.02 2.16
N ASP A 75 24.40 3.69 1.96
CA ASP A 75 25.14 2.71 2.76
C ASP A 75 25.64 3.28 4.12
N GLU A 76 25.49 4.58 4.39
CA GLU A 76 26.04 5.28 5.57
C GLU A 76 24.96 5.76 6.57
N CYS A 77 24.01 4.89 6.96
CA CYS A 77 23.14 5.23 8.09
C CYS A 77 23.96 5.22 9.40
N GLU A 78 24.27 6.41 9.91
CA GLU A 78 25.03 6.58 11.15
C GLU A 78 24.11 6.41 12.39
N VAL A 79 24.19 5.26 13.04
CA VAL A 79 23.56 5.04 14.35
C VAL A 79 24.41 5.69 15.43
N LYS A 80 23.94 6.80 15.99
CA LYS A 80 24.57 7.44 17.15
C LYS A 80 24.01 6.87 18.45
N TRP A 81 24.88 6.32 19.27
CA TRP A 81 24.53 5.71 20.54
C TRP A 81 24.55 6.76 21.67
N GLY A 82 23.45 6.85 22.42
CA GLY A 82 23.45 7.42 23.77
C GLY A 82 24.21 6.51 24.76
N ARG A 83 24.35 6.93 26.03
CA ARG A 83 25.07 6.20 27.09
C ARG A 83 24.66 4.72 27.11
N LYS A 84 25.67 3.84 27.01
CA LYS A 84 25.61 2.36 26.83
C LYS A 84 24.38 1.70 27.47
N CYS A 85 23.57 1.04 26.64
CA CYS A 85 22.54 0.09 27.06
C CYS A 85 23.16 -1.31 27.11
N SER A 86 22.98 -2.02 28.22
CA SER A 86 23.56 -3.36 28.46
C SER A 86 22.53 -4.49 28.27
N THR A 87 21.49 -4.27 27.49
CA THR A 87 20.45 -5.27 27.23
C THR A 87 20.73 -6.02 25.93
N THR A 88 20.23 -7.25 25.81
CA THR A 88 20.33 -8.11 24.62
C THR A 88 19.35 -7.71 23.51
N GLU A 89 18.86 -6.48 23.54
CA GLU A 89 17.77 -5.97 22.69
C GLU A 89 18.33 -5.45 21.37
N ARG A 90 17.93 -6.10 20.28
CA ARG A 90 18.43 -5.83 18.94
C ARG A 90 17.31 -5.23 18.08
N ALA A 91 17.37 -3.94 17.80
CA ALA A 91 16.57 -3.31 16.76
C ALA A 91 17.33 -3.36 15.42
N ALA A 92 16.67 -3.41 14.28
CA ALA A 92 17.38 -3.32 12.99
C ALA A 92 16.77 -2.17 12.21
N VAL A 93 17.63 -1.30 11.67
CA VAL A 93 17.18 -0.29 10.71
C VAL A 93 17.30 -0.90 9.33
N HIS A 94 16.17 -0.94 8.65
CA HIS A 94 16.07 -1.47 7.31
C HIS A 94 15.73 -0.33 6.35
N CYS A 95 16.72 0.22 5.66
CA CYS A 95 16.42 1.17 4.60
C CYS A 95 16.07 0.40 3.33
N GLN A 96 14.78 0.42 3.01
CA GLN A 96 14.29 -0.07 1.74
C GLN A 96 13.99 1.14 0.87
N GLY A 97 14.68 1.27 -0.27
CA GLY A 97 14.35 2.29 -1.25
C GLY A 97 12.92 2.06 -1.76
N VAL A 98 12.05 3.07 -1.63
CA VAL A 98 10.67 2.99 -2.14
C VAL A 98 10.47 4.04 -3.21
N THR A 99 10.25 3.59 -4.44
CA THR A 99 9.85 4.47 -5.55
C THR A 99 8.33 4.54 -5.62
N VAL A 100 7.77 5.74 -5.63
CA VAL A 100 6.33 5.97 -5.72
C VAL A 100 6.03 6.79 -6.98
N VAL A 101 5.24 6.23 -7.89
CA VAL A 101 4.86 6.88 -9.15
C VAL A 101 3.37 7.20 -9.15
N GLY A 102 3.06 8.49 -9.30
CA GLY A 102 1.68 8.99 -9.37
C GLY A 102 1.09 9.02 -10.78
N HIS A 103 -0.23 9.18 -10.84
CA HIS A 103 -1.02 9.26 -12.07
C HIS A 103 -2.27 10.15 -11.88
N ASP A 104 -3.07 10.27 -12.93
CA ASP A 104 -4.23 11.18 -13.02
C ASP A 104 -5.56 10.59 -12.51
N SER A 105 -5.52 9.51 -11.73
CA SER A 105 -6.72 8.79 -11.27
C SER A 105 -6.64 8.35 -9.79
N GLU A 106 -5.87 9.11 -9.00
CA GLU A 106 -5.65 8.86 -7.58
C GLU A 106 -6.81 9.32 -6.68
N SER A 107 -7.64 10.24 -7.17
CA SER A 107 -8.82 10.71 -6.44
C SER A 107 -10.01 9.80 -6.71
N ARG A 108 -10.91 9.73 -5.72
CA ARG A 108 -12.23 9.10 -5.85
C ARG A 108 -12.97 9.66 -7.07
N THR A 109 -13.14 8.85 -8.09
CA THR A 109 -13.66 9.25 -9.40
C THR A 109 -14.99 8.57 -9.64
N ARG A 110 -16.03 9.36 -9.95
CA ARG A 110 -17.35 8.83 -10.28
C ARG A 110 -17.29 8.08 -11.61
N VAL A 111 -17.88 6.90 -11.65
CA VAL A 111 -18.14 6.16 -12.89
C VAL A 111 -19.27 6.89 -13.62
N SER A 112 -19.00 7.35 -14.84
CA SER A 112 -20.03 8.02 -15.65
C SER A 112 -21.15 7.05 -15.99
N PRO A 113 -22.40 7.51 -16.15
CA PRO A 113 -23.53 6.63 -16.39
C PRO A 113 -23.38 5.90 -17.72
N PHE A 114 -23.30 4.57 -17.65
CA PHE A 114 -23.34 3.72 -18.82
C PHE A 114 -23.94 2.34 -18.51
N GLU A 115 -24.57 1.74 -19.52
CA GLU A 115 -25.24 0.45 -19.42
C GLU A 115 -24.26 -0.72 -19.57
N GLU A 116 -23.60 -0.85 -20.72
CA GLU A 116 -22.96 -2.10 -21.15
C GLU A 116 -21.76 -2.52 -20.26
N ALA A 117 -21.41 -3.81 -20.26
CA ALA A 117 -20.22 -4.28 -19.53
C ALA A 117 -18.93 -3.58 -20.02
N GLY A 118 -18.19 -2.96 -19.10
CA GLY A 118 -16.89 -2.31 -19.39
C GLY A 118 -16.93 -1.09 -20.34
N CYS A 119 -18.10 -0.53 -20.60
CA CYS A 119 -18.25 0.63 -21.49
C CYS A 119 -17.69 1.93 -20.87
N TYR A 120 -17.75 2.07 -19.54
CA TYR A 120 -16.95 3.08 -18.85
C TYR A 120 -15.49 2.66 -19.00
N SER A 121 -14.66 3.55 -19.54
CA SER A 121 -13.22 3.34 -19.63
C SER A 121 -12.49 4.56 -19.09
N ARG A 122 -11.56 4.29 -18.17
CA ARG A 122 -10.61 5.29 -17.70
C ARG A 122 -9.20 4.77 -17.91
N GLN A 123 -8.50 5.35 -18.88
CA GLN A 123 -7.08 5.16 -19.06
C GLN A 123 -6.30 5.93 -18.00
N ILE A 124 -5.29 5.28 -17.43
CA ILE A 124 -4.42 5.81 -16.38
C ILE A 124 -3.19 6.44 -17.01
N THR A 125 -3.00 7.74 -16.78
CA THR A 125 -1.85 8.50 -17.27
C THR A 125 -0.85 8.75 -16.15
N TYR A 126 0.26 8.02 -16.18
CA TYR A 126 1.39 8.23 -15.26
C TYR A 126 2.16 9.48 -15.68
N ARG A 127 2.24 10.47 -14.80
CA ARG A 127 2.66 11.84 -15.17
C ARG A 127 4.16 11.95 -15.45
N GLN A 128 4.98 11.14 -14.77
CA GLN A 128 6.44 11.26 -14.78
C GLN A 128 7.15 10.21 -15.64
N ALA A 129 6.45 9.19 -16.14
CA ALA A 129 7.07 8.09 -16.88
C ALA A 129 6.08 7.37 -17.80
N SER A 130 6.58 6.88 -18.94
CA SER A 130 5.83 5.98 -19.82
C SER A 130 5.64 4.60 -19.19
N LEU A 131 4.62 3.85 -19.65
CA LEU A 131 4.41 2.46 -19.21
C LEU A 131 5.67 1.61 -19.40
N LEU A 132 6.41 1.78 -20.50
CA LEU A 132 7.65 1.02 -20.74
C LEU A 132 8.76 1.35 -19.72
N GLN A 133 8.92 2.62 -19.35
CA GLN A 133 9.87 3.02 -18.30
C GLN A 133 9.45 2.46 -16.94
N LEU A 134 8.15 2.48 -16.63
CA LEU A 134 7.62 1.88 -15.41
C LEU A 134 7.80 0.36 -15.38
N ARG A 135 7.76 -0.31 -16.53
CA ARG A 135 8.10 -1.72 -16.63
C ARG A 135 9.55 -2.00 -16.28
N SER A 136 10.48 -1.17 -16.73
CA SER A 136 11.89 -1.28 -16.33
C SER A 136 12.06 -1.11 -14.81
N LEU A 137 11.38 -0.13 -14.21
CA LEU A 137 11.37 0.07 -12.75
C LEU A 137 10.82 -1.16 -12.02
N ILE A 138 9.64 -1.65 -12.43
CA ILE A 138 8.99 -2.80 -11.79
C ILE A 138 9.90 -4.03 -11.88
N GLN A 139 10.45 -4.33 -13.06
CA GLN A 139 11.32 -5.48 -13.26
C GLN A 139 12.55 -5.43 -12.35
N ALA A 140 13.16 -4.25 -12.20
CA ALA A 140 14.34 -4.03 -11.35
C ALA A 140 14.03 -4.02 -9.84
N SER A 141 12.78 -3.76 -9.44
CA SER A 141 12.38 -3.66 -8.02
C SER A 141 12.20 -5.04 -7.38
N GLU A 142 12.36 -5.16 -6.07
CA GLU A 142 12.08 -6.40 -5.31
C GLU A 142 10.58 -6.74 -5.35
N SER A 143 9.74 -5.78 -4.98
CA SER A 143 8.29 -5.92 -5.03
C SER A 143 7.64 -4.63 -5.54
N CYS A 144 6.43 -4.74 -6.11
CA CYS A 144 5.64 -3.56 -6.45
C CYS A 144 4.17 -3.82 -6.12
N THR A 145 3.49 -2.78 -5.67
CA THR A 145 2.07 -2.83 -5.34
C THR A 145 1.33 -1.62 -5.90
N GLN A 146 0.04 -1.81 -6.19
CA GLN A 146 -0.85 -0.73 -6.57
C GLN A 146 -2.25 -0.99 -5.97
N LEU A 147 -2.78 -0.01 -5.23
CA LEU A 147 -4.11 -0.13 -4.64
C LEU A 147 -5.18 0.01 -5.71
N VAL A 148 -6.22 -0.81 -5.64
CA VAL A 148 -7.45 -0.65 -6.41
C VAL A 148 -8.62 -0.65 -5.45
N LYS A 149 -9.58 0.25 -5.68
CA LYS A 149 -10.80 0.36 -4.88
C LYS A 149 -11.98 0.68 -5.78
N LEU A 150 -13.06 -0.06 -5.59
CA LEU A 150 -14.37 0.18 -6.18
C LEU A 150 -15.39 0.31 -5.05
N GLU A 151 -16.12 1.42 -5.03
CA GLU A 151 -17.32 1.61 -4.24
C GLU A 151 -18.52 1.53 -5.17
N CYS A 152 -19.56 0.82 -4.78
CA CYS A 152 -20.67 0.45 -5.64
C CYS A 152 -22.00 0.47 -4.89
N ARG A 153 -23.07 0.71 -5.64
CA ARG A 153 -24.46 0.58 -5.20
C ARG A 153 -25.30 0.19 -6.41
N HIS A 154 -26.00 -0.94 -6.28
CA HIS A 154 -26.84 -1.52 -7.33
C HIS A 154 -26.11 -1.60 -8.67
N THR A 155 -24.89 -2.15 -8.65
CA THR A 155 -24.10 -2.41 -9.85
C THR A 155 -23.65 -3.87 -9.86
N ARG A 156 -23.35 -4.40 -11.03
CA ARG A 156 -22.64 -5.68 -11.24
C ARG A 156 -21.14 -5.44 -11.43
N PHE A 157 -20.33 -6.44 -11.07
CA PHE A 157 -18.89 -6.30 -11.13
C PHE A 157 -18.17 -7.52 -11.72
N LEU A 158 -17.24 -8.12 -10.98
CA LEU A 158 -16.24 -9.05 -11.50
C LEU A 158 -16.83 -10.44 -11.76
N GLY A 159 -17.73 -10.91 -10.90
CA GLY A 159 -18.31 -12.25 -10.97
C GLY A 159 -19.12 -12.50 -12.24
N GLU A 160 -19.80 -11.46 -12.73
CA GLU A 160 -20.58 -11.46 -13.97
C GLU A 160 -19.87 -10.80 -15.15
N GLU A 161 -18.59 -10.46 -15.01
CA GLU A 161 -17.77 -9.85 -16.08
C GLU A 161 -18.22 -8.45 -16.55
N TRP A 162 -18.83 -7.65 -15.67
CA TRP A 162 -19.25 -6.27 -15.94
C TRP A 162 -18.15 -5.23 -15.72
N GLY A 163 -17.12 -5.58 -14.93
CA GLY A 163 -15.96 -4.73 -14.69
C GLY A 163 -14.66 -5.50 -14.57
N TRP A 164 -13.56 -4.86 -14.97
CA TRP A 164 -12.21 -5.40 -14.90
C TRP A 164 -11.17 -4.28 -14.97
N TRP A 165 -9.93 -4.61 -14.66
CA TRP A 165 -8.79 -3.75 -14.98
C TRP A 165 -7.97 -4.33 -16.13
N VAL A 166 -7.15 -3.48 -16.72
CA VAL A 166 -6.32 -3.81 -17.87
C VAL A 166 -4.86 -3.63 -17.49
N SER A 167 -4.07 -4.67 -17.71
CA SER A 167 -2.63 -4.66 -17.48
C SER A 167 -1.89 -3.73 -18.44
N TRP A 168 -0.63 -3.45 -18.11
CA TRP A 168 0.25 -2.60 -18.92
C TRP A 168 0.33 -3.01 -20.40
N ASP A 169 0.29 -4.31 -20.70
CA ASP A 169 0.36 -4.91 -22.03
C ASP A 169 -1.03 -5.08 -22.69
N GLY A 170 -2.09 -4.70 -21.99
CA GLY A 170 -3.45 -4.68 -22.52
C GLY A 170 -4.27 -5.93 -22.32
N ARG A 171 -3.78 -6.88 -21.54
CA ARG A 171 -4.58 -8.04 -21.14
C ARG A 171 -5.65 -7.59 -20.15
N ARG A 172 -6.86 -8.11 -20.35
CA ARG A 172 -7.94 -8.01 -19.37
C ARG A 172 -7.59 -8.88 -18.17
N MET A 173 -7.71 -8.32 -16.97
CA MET A 173 -7.37 -8.98 -15.72
C MET A 173 -8.64 -9.27 -14.94
N ASN A 174 -8.86 -10.53 -14.57
CA ASN A 174 -10.10 -10.96 -13.91
C ASN A 174 -9.90 -11.18 -12.41
N SER A 175 -9.15 -10.31 -11.76
CA SER A 175 -8.97 -10.29 -10.30
C SER A 175 -8.94 -8.86 -9.81
N TRP A 176 -9.44 -8.59 -8.59
CA TRP A 176 -9.49 -7.24 -8.06
C TRP A 176 -8.94 -7.17 -6.63
N GLY A 177 -7.71 -6.67 -6.51
CA GLY A 177 -7.03 -6.55 -5.21
C GLY A 177 -6.70 -7.88 -4.52
N SER A 178 -6.88 -9.03 -5.20
CA SER A 178 -6.51 -10.36 -4.73
C SER A 178 -5.08 -10.73 -5.17
N THR A 179 -4.50 -11.71 -4.50
CA THR A 179 -3.16 -12.22 -4.81
C THR A 179 -3.17 -13.19 -5.99
N SER A 180 -4.23 -14.00 -6.12
CA SER A 180 -4.41 -14.88 -7.27
C SER A 180 -4.85 -14.09 -8.50
N THR A 181 -4.03 -14.12 -9.55
CA THR A 181 -4.36 -13.56 -10.86
C THR A 181 -5.48 -14.38 -11.54
N ASP A 182 -6.40 -13.71 -12.22
CA ASP A 182 -7.53 -14.32 -12.95
C ASP A 182 -8.45 -15.23 -12.11
N SER A 183 -8.49 -15.01 -10.80
CA SER A 183 -9.33 -15.77 -9.86
C SER A 183 -10.84 -15.58 -10.04
N LYS A 184 -11.26 -14.59 -10.83
CA LYS A 184 -12.63 -14.05 -10.89
C LYS A 184 -13.17 -13.58 -9.53
N LYS A 185 -12.26 -13.21 -8.63
CA LYS A 185 -12.58 -12.81 -7.26
C LYS A 185 -11.92 -11.50 -6.89
N CYS A 186 -12.57 -10.80 -5.98
CA CYS A 186 -11.98 -9.70 -5.25
C CYS A 186 -11.19 -10.22 -4.04
N ALA A 187 -10.45 -9.32 -3.38
CA ALA A 187 -9.73 -9.65 -2.16
C ALA A 187 -10.63 -10.31 -1.10
N CYS A 188 -11.87 -9.83 -0.91
CA CYS A 188 -12.79 -10.44 0.04
C CYS A 188 -13.26 -11.84 -0.39
N GLY A 189 -13.48 -12.06 -1.69
CA GLY A 189 -13.93 -13.35 -2.23
C GLY A 189 -12.85 -14.42 -2.18
N GLU A 190 -11.58 -14.01 -2.22
CA GLU A 190 -10.42 -14.88 -1.96
C GLU A 190 -10.32 -15.25 -0.48
N ARG A 191 -10.52 -14.29 0.44
CA ARG A 191 -10.47 -14.52 1.90
C ARG A 191 -11.73 -15.20 2.46
N GLY A 192 -12.85 -15.14 1.73
CA GLY A 192 -14.15 -15.63 2.19
C GLY A 192 -14.80 -14.71 3.23
N ASP A 193 -14.44 -13.42 3.25
CA ASP A 193 -14.90 -12.43 4.24
C ASP A 193 -15.71 -11.27 3.62
N CYS A 194 -16.29 -11.48 2.43
CA CYS A 194 -17.24 -10.52 1.85
C CYS A 194 -18.48 -10.35 2.75
N ASP A 195 -19.09 -9.17 2.71
CA ASP A 195 -20.22 -8.76 3.55
C ASP A 195 -21.39 -9.75 3.47
N LEU A 196 -21.66 -10.24 2.26
CA LEU A 196 -22.57 -11.35 2.02
C LEU A 196 -21.70 -12.57 1.70
N GLY A 197 -21.61 -13.49 2.68
CA GLY A 197 -20.84 -14.71 2.51
C GLY A 197 -21.25 -15.46 1.23
N LEU A 198 -20.24 -15.99 0.51
CA LEU A 198 -20.31 -16.64 -0.82
C LEU A 198 -20.19 -15.73 -2.05
N LEU A 199 -20.14 -14.40 -1.89
CA LEU A 199 -19.88 -13.52 -3.04
C LEU A 199 -18.43 -13.61 -3.54
N THR A 200 -18.26 -13.45 -4.85
CA THR A 200 -16.96 -13.26 -5.51
C THR A 200 -16.35 -11.90 -5.22
N CYS A 201 -17.20 -10.88 -5.08
CA CYS A 201 -16.90 -9.51 -4.69
C CYS A 201 -18.10 -8.90 -3.97
N ASN A 202 -17.90 -7.95 -3.08
CA ASN A 202 -19.01 -7.21 -2.45
C ASN A 202 -19.87 -6.49 -3.50
N CYS A 203 -19.25 -5.95 -4.54
CA CYS A 203 -19.91 -5.28 -5.67
C CYS A 203 -20.60 -6.21 -6.67
N ASP A 204 -20.58 -7.53 -6.45
CA ASP A 204 -21.43 -8.46 -7.18
C ASP A 204 -22.82 -8.63 -6.53
N ALA A 205 -23.06 -8.02 -5.37
CA ALA A 205 -24.35 -8.11 -4.66
C ALA A 205 -25.52 -7.49 -5.44
N ASN A 206 -25.23 -6.47 -6.26
CA ASN A 206 -26.21 -5.70 -7.03
C ASN A 206 -27.45 -5.28 -6.21
N ASP A 207 -27.23 -4.81 -4.98
CA ASP A 207 -28.27 -4.34 -4.08
C ASP A 207 -28.17 -2.83 -3.83
N GLU A 208 -29.21 -2.22 -3.25
CA GLU A 208 -29.22 -0.78 -2.99
C GLU A 208 -28.32 -0.35 -1.81
N VAL A 209 -27.48 -1.25 -1.30
CA VAL A 209 -26.54 -0.99 -0.21
C VAL A 209 -25.21 -0.54 -0.79
N TRP A 210 -24.63 0.53 -0.21
CA TRP A 210 -23.28 0.92 -0.56
C TRP A 210 -22.28 -0.13 -0.07
N ARG A 211 -21.51 -0.66 -1.01
CA ARG A 211 -20.50 -1.70 -0.79
C ARG A 211 -19.17 -1.28 -1.38
N SER A 212 -18.11 -1.98 -1.00
CA SER A 212 -16.77 -1.69 -1.51
C SER A 212 -15.94 -2.96 -1.65
N ASP A 213 -15.13 -3.00 -2.70
CA ASP A 213 -14.05 -3.96 -2.90
C ASP A 213 -12.73 -3.21 -3.06
N GLU A 214 -11.76 -3.53 -2.21
CA GLU A 214 -10.43 -2.94 -2.24
C GLU A 214 -9.33 -4.00 -2.04
N GLY A 215 -8.14 -3.70 -2.55
CA GLY A 215 -6.96 -4.51 -2.31
C GLY A 215 -5.78 -4.10 -3.18
N TYR A 216 -4.67 -4.81 -3.04
CA TYR A 216 -3.43 -4.49 -3.73
C TYR A 216 -3.17 -5.44 -4.88
N LEU A 217 -2.92 -4.88 -6.05
CA LEU A 217 -2.30 -5.58 -7.17
C LEU A 217 -0.81 -5.72 -6.88
N SER A 218 -0.27 -6.94 -6.86
CA SER A 218 1.13 -7.21 -6.56
C SER A 218 1.86 -8.06 -7.60
N ASP A 219 1.14 -8.62 -8.58
CA ASP A 219 1.75 -9.35 -9.68
C ASP A 219 2.55 -8.41 -10.60
N LYS A 220 3.87 -8.48 -10.44
CA LYS A 220 4.83 -7.74 -11.27
C LYS A 220 4.69 -8.03 -12.76
N ALA A 221 4.16 -9.17 -13.20
CA ALA A 221 3.99 -9.45 -14.62
C ALA A 221 2.88 -8.59 -15.26
N SER A 222 1.90 -8.17 -14.46
CA SER A 222 0.68 -7.50 -14.92
C SER A 222 0.62 -6.01 -14.58
N LEU A 223 1.45 -5.53 -13.64
CA LEU A 223 1.61 -4.10 -13.31
C LEU A 223 2.42 -3.30 -14.35
N PRO A 224 2.24 -1.97 -14.43
CA PRO A 224 1.24 -1.18 -13.70
C PRO A 224 -0.16 -1.26 -14.34
N MET A 225 -1.20 -0.84 -13.62
CA MET A 225 -2.54 -0.75 -14.21
C MET A 225 -2.56 0.28 -15.34
N ARG A 226 -3.09 -0.11 -16.50
CA ARG A 226 -3.23 0.76 -17.68
C ARG A 226 -4.60 1.39 -17.78
N ASP A 227 -5.65 0.60 -17.56
CA ASP A 227 -7.03 1.06 -17.66
C ASP A 227 -7.91 0.38 -16.61
N VAL A 228 -9.02 1.03 -16.26
CA VAL A 228 -10.15 0.42 -15.55
C VAL A 228 -11.39 0.46 -16.45
N ARG A 229 -12.17 -0.62 -16.44
CA ARG A 229 -13.38 -0.84 -17.24
C ARG A 229 -14.53 -1.21 -16.32
N LEU A 230 -15.64 -0.48 -16.39
CA LEU A 230 -16.81 -0.66 -15.52
C LEU A 230 -18.10 -0.51 -16.35
N GLY A 231 -19.23 -0.99 -15.85
CA GLY A 231 -20.56 -0.89 -16.46
C GLY A 231 -21.65 -0.81 -15.39
N ASP A 232 -22.91 -0.96 -15.77
CA ASP A 232 -24.06 -1.03 -14.85
C ASP A 232 -24.21 0.20 -13.95
N THR A 233 -24.22 1.39 -14.55
CA THR A 233 -24.29 2.68 -13.82
C THR A 233 -25.28 3.67 -14.46
N ARG A 234 -26.21 3.19 -15.28
CA ARG A 234 -27.09 4.04 -16.07
C ARG A 234 -28.22 4.61 -15.23
N ASP A 235 -28.82 3.78 -14.37
CA ASP A 235 -30.08 4.11 -13.69
C ASP A 235 -29.84 4.86 -12.39
N MET A 236 -29.48 6.14 -12.55
CA MET A 236 -29.29 7.09 -11.45
C MET A 236 -30.63 7.43 -10.75
N PRO A 237 -30.66 7.54 -9.40
CA PRO A 237 -29.55 7.45 -8.45
C PRO A 237 -29.38 6.04 -7.84
N MET A 238 -29.97 5.02 -8.44
CA MET A 238 -29.93 3.66 -7.91
C MET A 238 -28.56 3.02 -8.19
N GLU A 239 -28.14 3.06 -9.45
CA GLU A 239 -26.88 2.51 -9.93
C GLU A 239 -25.77 3.57 -9.87
N MET A 240 -24.83 3.38 -8.96
CA MET A 240 -23.73 4.31 -8.78
C MET A 240 -22.45 3.58 -8.41
N ALA A 241 -21.35 4.01 -9.01
CA ALA A 241 -20.03 3.52 -8.64
C ALA A 241 -18.98 4.63 -8.61
N PHE A 242 -17.96 4.42 -7.80
CA PHE A 242 -16.77 5.25 -7.71
C PHE A 242 -15.53 4.37 -7.65
N HIS A 243 -14.49 4.71 -8.41
CA HIS A 243 -13.21 4.02 -8.33
C HIS A 243 -12.12 4.94 -7.79
N THR A 244 -11.12 4.33 -7.16
CA THR A 244 -9.89 4.99 -6.72
C THR A 244 -8.72 4.07 -7.02
N ILE A 245 -7.74 4.54 -7.79
CA ILE A 245 -6.54 3.78 -8.14
C ILE A 245 -5.35 4.42 -7.42
N GLY A 246 -4.67 3.65 -6.59
CA GLY A 246 -3.50 4.15 -5.85
C GLY A 246 -2.27 4.26 -6.72
N LYS A 247 -1.30 5.04 -6.21
CA LYS A 247 0.04 5.17 -6.81
C LYS A 247 0.72 3.81 -6.95
N LEU A 248 1.53 3.65 -7.99
CA LEU A 248 2.44 2.51 -8.10
C LEU A 248 3.54 2.68 -7.05
N ARG A 249 3.68 1.71 -6.15
CA ARG A 249 4.72 1.69 -5.11
C ARG A 249 5.64 0.50 -5.35
N CYS A 250 6.90 0.76 -5.63
CA CYS A 250 7.90 -0.28 -5.84
C CYS A 250 8.98 -0.20 -4.77
N THR A 251 9.34 -1.34 -4.19
CA THR A 251 10.39 -1.45 -3.19
C THR A 251 11.65 -2.04 -3.81
N GLY A 252 12.80 -1.45 -3.54
CA GLY A 252 14.11 -2.00 -3.90
C GLY A 252 14.51 -3.13 -2.97
N GLN A 253 15.63 -3.78 -3.31
CA GLN A 253 16.19 -4.84 -2.48
C GLN A 253 16.49 -4.33 -1.07
N SER A 254 15.89 -5.03 -0.14
CA SER A 254 16.12 -4.95 1.29
C SER A 254 17.59 -5.22 1.65
N LYS A 255 18.39 -4.19 1.94
CA LYS A 255 19.69 -4.35 2.61
C LYS A 255 19.55 -4.12 4.11
N VAL A 256 19.92 -5.12 4.91
CA VAL A 256 20.09 -4.93 6.35
C VAL A 256 21.33 -4.06 6.54
N ILE A 257 21.12 -2.77 6.80
CA ILE A 257 22.23 -1.81 6.94
C ILE A 257 22.89 -1.96 8.31
N LYS A 258 22.12 -2.36 9.33
CA LYS A 258 22.67 -2.66 10.66
C LYS A 258 21.71 -3.49 11.50
N GLN A 259 22.21 -4.59 12.08
CA GLN A 259 21.62 -5.19 13.26
C GLN A 259 22.16 -4.43 14.47
N MET A 260 21.30 -3.78 15.25
CA MET A 260 21.65 -3.16 16.54
C MET A 260 21.70 -4.23 17.62
#